data_AF-A0A7X1J3G7-F1
#
_entry.id   AF-A0A7X1J3G7-F1
#
_cell.length_a   1.000
_cell.length_b   1.000
_cell.length_c   1.000
_cell.angle_alpha   90.00
_cell.angle_beta   90.00
_cell.angle_gamma   90.00
#
_symmetry.space_group_name_H-M   'P 1'
#
loop_
_entity.id
_entity.type
_entity.pdbx_description
1 polymer ?
#
loop_
_entity_poly.entity_id
_entity_poly.type
_entity_poly.pdbx_seq_one_letter_code
_entity_poly.pdbx_strand_id
1 'polypeptide(L)' 'MRISKYAKAAVSAVAAGAGSLSVAVTDDAVSAAEGWAALIAVLAALGCTWAVPNRQARKDG' A
#
# COMPACT_ATOMS: atom_id res chain seq x y z
N MET A 1 7.03 -17.33 14.29
CA MET A 1 7.28 -16.46 13.12
C MET A 1 7.08 -15.02 13.54
N ARG A 2 8.14 -14.19 13.52
CA ARG A 2 8.08 -12.78 13.91
C ARG A 2 7.77 -11.93 12.67
N ILE A 3 6.48 -11.72 12.39
CA ILE A 3 6.08 -10.77 11.35
C ILE A 3 6.30 -9.36 11.92
N SER A 4 7.09 -8.54 11.23
CA SER A 4 7.39 -7.17 11.64
C SER A 4 6.11 -6.33 11.72
N LYS A 5 6.02 -5.42 12.72
CA LYS A 5 4.85 -4.53 12.92
C LYS A 5 4.51 -3.70 11.68
N TYR A 6 5.49 -3.49 10.79
CA TYR A 6 5.34 -2.72 9.56
C TYR A 6 5.08 -3.56 8.31
N ALA A 7 5.06 -4.90 8.41
CA ALA A 7 4.90 -5.78 7.25
C ALA A 7 3.60 -5.48 6.50
N LYS A 8 2.51 -5.21 7.23
CA LYS A 8 1.21 -4.88 6.65
C LYS A 8 1.25 -3.58 5.83
N ALA A 9 1.98 -2.57 6.32
CA ALA A 9 2.15 -1.28 5.65
C ALA A 9 3.05 -1.40 4.41
N ALA A 10 4.11 -2.20 4.49
CA ALA A 10 4.98 -2.46 3.33
C ALA A 10 4.22 -3.19 2.22
N VAL A 11 3.45 -4.24 2.56
CA VAL A 11 2.66 -5.01 1.58
C VAL A 11 1.57 -4.14 0.94
N SER A 12 0.86 -3.31 1.71
CA SER A 12 -0.16 -2.42 1.15
C SER A 12 0.41 -1.33 0.26
N ALA A 13 1.55 -0.73 0.64
CA ALA A 13 2.24 0.25 -0.19
C ALA A 13 2.73 -0.36 -1.51
N VAL A 14 3.31 -1.56 -1.48
CA VAL A 14 3.76 -2.27 -2.69
C VAL A 14 2.58 -2.63 -3.58
N ALA A 15 1.48 -3.17 -3.01
CA ALA A 15 0.30 -3.53 -3.79
C ALA A 15 -0.36 -2.30 -4.46
N ALA A 16 -0.51 -1.21 -3.70
CA ALA A 16 -1.08 0.04 -4.22
C ALA A 16 -0.17 0.70 -5.27
N GLY A 17 1.14 0.72 -5.02
CA GLY A 17 2.13 1.23 -5.96
C GLY A 17 2.14 0.44 -7.26
N ALA A 18 2.22 -0.90 -7.17
CA ALA A 18 2.23 -1.78 -8.33
C ALA A 18 0.94 -1.66 -9.17
N GLY A 19 -0.23 -1.59 -8.53
CA GLY A 19 -1.51 -1.36 -9.22
C GLY A 19 -1.52 -0.03 -9.96
N SER A 20 -1.04 1.04 -9.33
CA SER A 20 -1.03 2.37 -9.96
C SER A 20 -0.03 2.47 -11.11
N LEU A 21 1.14 1.85 -10.97
CA LEU A 21 2.17 1.78 -12.01
C LEU A 21 1.71 0.98 -13.23
N SER A 22 0.85 -0.02 -13.06
CA SER A 22 0.33 -0.80 -14.19
C SER A 22 -0.51 0.04 -15.17
N VAL A 23 -1.21 1.07 -14.67
CA VAL A 23 -1.99 2.00 -15.51
C VAL A 23 -1.06 2.91 -16.31
N ALA A 24 0.02 3.38 -15.69
CA ALA A 24 0.99 4.28 -16.31
C ALA A 24 1.96 3.58 -17.29
N VAL A 25 2.00 2.23 -17.31
CA VAL A 25 2.73 1.45 -18.32
C VAL A 25 1.89 1.20 -19.58
N THR A 26 0.56 1.25 -19.46
CA THR A 26 -0.35 1.07 -20.60
C THR A 26 -0.53 2.32 -21.45
N ASP A 27 -0.29 3.51 -20.88
CA ASP A 27 -0.19 4.75 -21.63
C ASP A 27 1.31 5.09 -21.74
N ASP A 28 1.83 5.37 -22.94
CA ASP A 28 3.26 5.46 -23.27
C ASP A 28 4.03 6.58 -22.50
N ALA A 29 3.35 7.32 -21.62
CA ALA A 29 3.91 8.37 -20.79
C ALA A 29 3.23 8.45 -19.42
N VAL A 30 4.04 8.53 -18.36
CA VAL A 30 3.55 8.87 -17.02
C VAL A 30 3.20 10.35 -16.98
N SER A 31 1.92 10.70 -17.05
CA SER A 31 1.48 12.08 -16.88
C SER A 31 1.60 12.53 -15.41
N ALA A 32 1.74 13.84 -15.19
CA ALA A 32 1.76 14.39 -13.83
C ALA A 32 0.49 14.03 -13.04
N ALA A 33 -0.65 13.91 -13.72
CA ALA A 33 -1.92 13.50 -13.11
C ALA A 33 -1.88 12.05 -12.60
N GLU A 34 -1.29 11.13 -13.36
CA GLU A 34 -1.14 9.72 -12.97
C GLU A 34 -0.15 9.54 -11.82
N GLY A 35 0.92 10.33 -11.79
CA GLY A 35 1.85 10.37 -10.65
C GLY A 35 1.15 10.78 -9.35
N TRP A 36 0.29 11.81 -9.41
CA TRP A 36 -0.53 12.23 -8.27
C TRP A 36 -1.57 11.18 -7.89
N ALA A 37 -2.23 10.54 -8.86
CA ALA A 37 -3.18 9.47 -8.61
C ALA A 37 -2.51 8.27 -7.90
N ALA A 38 -1.32 7.87 -8.36
CA ALA A 38 -0.53 6.81 -7.72
C ALA A 38 -0.13 7.17 -6.28
N LEU A 39 0.31 8.42 -6.06
CA LEU A 39 0.65 8.90 -4.72
C LEU A 39 -0.56 8.86 -3.79
N ILE A 40 -1.71 9.36 -4.25
CA ILE A 40 -2.97 9.35 -3.48
C ILE A 40 -3.40 7.91 -3.18
N ALA A 41 -3.29 7.00 -4.14
CA ALA A 41 -3.64 5.60 -3.95
C ALA A 41 -2.74 4.93 -2.90
N VAL A 42 -1.43 5.18 -2.94
CA VAL A 42 -0.49 4.68 -1.94
C VAL A 42 -0.78 5.27 -0.55
N LEU A 43 -1.03 6.58 -0.46
CA LEU A 43 -1.36 7.24 0.79
C LEU A 43 -2.70 6.75 1.38
N ALA A 44 -3.72 6.55 0.54
CA ALA A 44 -5.00 5.98 0.94
C ALA A 44 -4.82 4.55 1.46
N ALA A 45 -4.05 3.71 0.76
CA ALA A 45 -3.76 2.34 1.19
C ALA A 45 -2.99 2.29 2.53
N LEU A 46 -2.02 3.18 2.72
CA LEU A 46 -1.29 3.33 3.97
C LEU A 46 -2.21 3.82 5.10
N GLY A 47 -3.08 4.80 4.83
CA GLY A 47 -4.09 5.28 5.76
C GLY A 47 -5.05 4.16 6.20
N CYS A 48 -5.57 3.38 5.25
CA CYS A 48 -6.38 2.20 5.55
C CYS A 48 -5.60 1.16 6.36
N THR A 49 -4.31 0.98 6.07
CA THR A 49 -3.47 0.03 6.82
C THR A 49 -3.25 0.45 8.26
N TRP A 50 -3.04 1.76 8.49
CA TRP A 50 -2.94 2.34 9.83
C TRP A 50 -4.26 2.34 10.58
N ALA A 51 -5.38 2.56 9.88
CA ALA A 51 -6.72 2.53 10.46
C ALA A 51 -7.10 1.12 10.95
N VAL A 52 -6.61 0.05 10.31
CA VAL A 52 -6.89 -1.33 10.73
C VAL A 52 -5.85 -1.77 11.77
N PRO A 53 -6.23 -1.90 13.06
CA PRO A 53 -5.29 -2.23 14.13
C PRO A 53 -4.60 -3.56 13.84
N ASN A 54 -3.27 -3.57 13.97
CA ASN A 54 -2.49 -4.81 13.93
C ASN A 54 -2.68 -5.54 15.26
N ARG A 55 -3.87 -6.13 15.45
CA ARG A 55 -4.19 -6.93 16.63
C ARG A 55 -3.19 -8.08 16.64
N GLN A 56 -2.21 -8.00 17.55
CA GLN A 56 -1.41 -9.17 17.86
C GLN A 56 -2.39 -10.19 18.39
N ALA A 57 -2.59 -11.29 17.67
CA ALA A 57 -3.27 -12.44 18.22
C ALA A 57 -2.47 -12.82 19.48
N ARG A 58 -2.98 -12.43 20.64
CA ARG A 58 -2.48 -12.92 21.91
C ARG A 58 -2.54 -14.44 21.81
N LYS A 59 -1.38 -15.09 21.82
CA LYS A 59 -1.29 -16.52 22.09
C LYS A 59 -1.40 -16.64 23.60
N ASP A 60 -2.65 -16.68 24.06
CA ASP A 60 -2.98 -17.10 25.41
C ASP A 60 -3.20 -18.62 25.31
N GLY A 61 -2.27 -19.40 25.87
CA GLY A 61 -2.25 -20.87 25.82
C GLY A 61 -0.84 -21.40 26.04
#